data_AF-A0A6G7ZFV7-F1
#
_entry.id   AF-A0A6G7ZFV7-F1
#
_cell.length_a   1.000
_cell.length_b   1.000
_cell.length_c   1.000
_cell.angle_alpha   90.00
_cell.angle_beta   90.00
_cell.angle_gamma   90.00
#
_symmetry.space_group_name_H-M   'P 1'
#
loop_
_entity.id
_entity.type
_entity.pdbx_description
1 polymer ?
#
loop_
_entity_poly.entity_id
_entity_poly.type
_entity_poly.pdbx_seq_one_letter_code
_entity_poly.pdbx_strand_id
1 'polypeptide(L)'
;MGNWSTANGSFECEIGGVECDIPRQHEIDLALCADLEGLADTLPDLHPDSDLRRLTERLRSAAARWGSNEVTDRMRSLEHALDCRLLDAIHAEDVIDALWAYWRKPTHTDAECLSYMLRALFDGRRRAIAIERLALGCSDCQSSATD
;
A
#
# COMPACT_ATOMS: atom_id res chain seq x y z
N MET A 1 28.81 -12.25 -33.37
CA MET A 1 27.83 -11.22 -33.79
C MET A 1 26.56 -11.94 -34.18
N GLY A 2 25.42 -11.53 -33.60
CA GLY A 2 24.10 -12.17 -33.71
C GLY A 2 23.87 -13.17 -32.55
N ASN A 3 22.79 -13.14 -31.78
CA ASN A 3 21.59 -12.30 -31.75
C ASN A 3 21.15 -12.29 -30.27
N TRP A 4 20.95 -11.11 -29.68
CA TRP A 4 20.32 -11.01 -28.36
C TRP A 4 18.81 -11.03 -28.60
N SER A 5 18.19 -12.18 -28.36
CA SER A 5 16.74 -12.30 -28.36
C SER A 5 16.23 -11.67 -27.06
N THR A 6 15.74 -10.43 -27.15
CA THR A 6 14.95 -9.81 -26.08
C THR A 6 13.64 -10.56 -25.95
N ALA A 7 13.62 -11.57 -25.09
CA ALA A 7 12.38 -12.08 -24.52
C ALA A 7 11.82 -10.99 -23.60
N ASN A 8 10.94 -10.15 -24.15
CA ASN A 8 10.01 -9.35 -23.36
C ASN A 8 9.07 -10.33 -22.67
N GLY A 9 9.43 -10.73 -21.43
CA GLY A 9 8.52 -11.43 -20.54
C GLY A 9 7.49 -10.47 -19.98
N SER A 10 6.49 -10.11 -20.79
CA SER A 10 5.24 -9.55 -20.28
C SER A 10 4.52 -10.67 -19.55
N PHE A 11 4.54 -10.62 -18.21
CA PHE A 11 3.73 -11.49 -17.37
C PHE A 11 2.28 -10.99 -17.42
N GLU A 12 1.52 -11.48 -18.40
CA GLU A 12 0.09 -11.22 -18.50
C GLU A 12 -0.63 -12.19 -17.54
N CYS A 13 -0.97 -11.69 -16.34
CA CYS A 13 -1.93 -12.37 -15.47
C CYS A 13 -3.33 -12.18 -16.07
N GLU A 14 -3.69 -13.01 -17.05
CA GLU A 14 -5.00 -13.00 -17.69
C GLU A 14 -6.03 -13.76 -16.83
N ILE A 15 -6.76 -13.05 -15.99
CA ILE A 15 -8.06 -13.55 -15.51
C ILE A 15 -9.12 -12.96 -16.45
N GLY A 16 -9.40 -13.66 -17.56
CA GLY A 16 -10.46 -13.26 -18.50
C GLY A 16 -10.10 -12.15 -19.51
N GLY A 17 -8.83 -12.00 -19.90
CA GLY A 17 -8.42 -11.10 -20.99
C GLY A 17 -8.36 -9.60 -20.64
N VAL A 18 -8.28 -9.27 -19.35
CA VAL A 18 -8.02 -7.90 -18.86
C VAL A 18 -6.74 -7.93 -18.03
N GLU A 19 -5.76 -7.10 -18.41
CA GLU A 19 -4.50 -6.93 -17.68
C GLU A 19 -4.79 -6.59 -16.21
N CYS A 20 -4.41 -7.50 -15.31
CA CYS A 20 -4.66 -7.33 -13.88
C CYS A 20 -3.61 -6.37 -13.28
N ASP A 21 -3.97 -5.11 -13.07
CA ASP A 21 -3.09 -4.11 -12.41
C ASP A 21 -2.92 -4.36 -10.88
N ILE A 22 -3.61 -5.36 -10.32
CA ILE A 22 -3.63 -5.61 -8.87
C ILE A 22 -2.25 -5.96 -8.30
N PRO A 23 -1.43 -6.86 -8.91
CA PRO A 23 -0.10 -7.16 -8.40
C PRO A 23 0.82 -5.92 -8.39
N ARG A 24 0.75 -5.08 -9.42
CA ARG A 24 1.49 -3.82 -9.49
C ARG A 24 1.03 -2.85 -8.40
N GLN A 25 -0.28 -2.75 -8.16
CA GLN A 25 -0.80 -1.95 -7.05
C GLN A 25 -0.33 -2.48 -5.69
N HIS A 26 -0.26 -3.80 -5.49
CA HIS A 26 0.31 -4.39 -4.27
C HIS A 26 1.77 -3.99 -4.07
N GLU A 27 2.60 -3.99 -5.12
CA GLU A 27 3.99 -3.55 -5.03
C GLU A 27 4.10 -2.07 -4.63
N ILE A 28 3.28 -1.20 -5.23
CA ILE A 28 3.23 0.23 -4.89
C ILE A 28 2.82 0.42 -3.43
N ASP A 29 1.81 -0.33 -2.96
CA ASP A 29 1.31 -0.22 -1.60
C ASP A 29 2.30 -0.80 -0.58
N LEU A 30 3.02 -1.87 -0.90
CA LEU A 30 4.09 -2.42 -0.07
C LEU A 30 5.28 -1.44 0.06
N ALA A 31 5.65 -0.78 -1.03
CA ALA A 31 6.67 0.27 -0.98
C ALA A 31 6.23 1.45 -0.10
N LEU A 32 4.96 1.87 -0.19
CA LEU A 32 4.40 2.88 0.70
C LEU A 32 4.43 2.42 2.17
N CYS A 33 4.11 1.15 2.46
CA CYS A 33 4.20 0.59 3.81
C CYS A 33 5.61 0.69 4.37
N ALA A 34 6.64 0.41 3.57
CA ALA A 34 8.03 0.54 4.00
C ALA A 34 8.41 2.00 4.31
N ASP A 35 7.92 2.95 3.52
CA ASP A 35 8.16 4.38 3.77
C ASP A 35 7.47 4.86 5.07
N LEU A 36 6.25 4.38 5.34
CA LEU A 36 5.53 4.69 6.59
C LEU A 36 6.19 4.08 7.83
N GLU A 37 6.78 2.88 7.68
CA GLU A 37 7.57 2.25 8.74
C GLU A 37 8.85 3.04 9.04
N GLY A 38 9.60 3.42 8.00
CA GLY A 38 10.77 4.27 8.17
C GLY A 38 10.42 5.61 8.83
N LEU A 39 9.30 6.21 8.47
CA LEU A 39 8.79 7.41 9.13
C LEU A 39 8.49 7.16 10.62
N ALA A 40 7.80 6.08 10.96
CA ALA A 40 7.45 5.75 12.34
C ALA A 40 8.68 5.55 13.24
N ASP A 41 9.77 5.04 12.67
CA ASP A 41 11.06 4.84 13.35
C ASP A 41 11.85 6.14 13.56
N THR A 42 11.55 7.20 12.80
CA THR A 42 12.19 8.52 12.97
C THR A 42 11.52 9.42 13.99
N LEU A 43 10.33 9.06 14.50
CA LEU A 43 9.65 9.84 15.52
C LEU A 43 10.42 9.77 16.87
N PRO A 44 10.54 10.89 17.61
CA PRO A 44 9.88 12.19 17.42
C PRO A 44 10.62 13.19 16.50
N ASP A 45 11.76 12.80 15.93
CA ASP A 45 12.67 13.69 15.19
C ASP A 45 12.21 13.96 13.74
N LEU A 46 10.92 14.28 13.60
CA LEU A 46 10.30 14.52 12.30
C LEU A 46 10.77 15.85 11.70
N HIS A 47 11.61 15.78 10.67
CA HIS A 47 12.06 16.97 9.97
C HIS A 47 11.06 17.42 8.89
N PRO A 48 10.78 18.74 8.80
CA PRO A 48 9.90 19.30 7.78
C PRO A 48 10.61 19.32 6.42
N ASP A 49 10.64 18.18 5.72
CA ASP A 49 11.13 18.11 4.35
C ASP A 49 10.00 17.83 3.35
N SER A 50 10.25 18.21 2.10
CA SER A 50 9.50 17.85 0.90
C SER A 50 9.08 16.37 0.84
N ASP A 51 9.83 15.48 1.47
CA ASP A 51 9.54 14.06 1.59
C ASP A 51 8.28 13.76 2.41
N LEU A 52 8.02 14.50 3.49
CA LEU A 52 6.81 14.31 4.31
C LEU A 52 5.57 14.64 3.49
N ARG A 53 5.57 15.78 2.80
CA ARG A 53 4.46 16.20 1.94
C ARG A 53 4.22 15.19 0.81
N ARG A 54 5.31 14.69 0.21
CA ARG A 54 5.23 13.68 -0.87
C ARG A 54 4.67 12.36 -0.34
N LEU A 55 5.08 11.93 0.85
CA LEU A 55 4.57 10.72 1.50
C LEU A 55 3.08 10.86 1.82
N THR A 56 2.64 11.99 2.35
CA THR A 56 1.22 12.24 2.64
C THR A 56 0.36 12.22 1.37
N GLU A 57 0.86 12.79 0.27
CA GLU A 57 0.11 12.78 -1.00
C GLU A 57 0.02 11.37 -1.61
N ARG A 58 1.10 10.58 -1.48
CA ARG A 58 1.10 9.16 -1.85
C ARG A 58 0.11 8.36 -1.00
N LEU A 59 0.06 8.63 0.31
CA LEU A 59 -0.87 8.00 1.23
C LEU A 59 -2.33 8.36 0.90
N ARG A 60 -2.62 9.63 0.61
CA ARG A 60 -3.95 10.07 0.16
C ARG A 60 -4.38 9.37 -1.13
N SER A 61 -3.48 9.33 -2.10
CA SER A 61 -3.72 8.61 -3.35
C SER A 61 -3.97 7.12 -3.11
N ALA A 62 -3.30 6.52 -2.13
CA ALA A 62 -3.51 5.12 -1.74
C ALA A 62 -4.85 4.90 -1.03
N ALA A 63 -5.20 5.75 -0.07
CA ALA A 63 -6.50 5.71 0.62
C ALA A 63 -7.67 5.73 -0.37
N ALA A 64 -7.62 6.62 -1.36
CA ALA A 64 -8.62 6.69 -2.43
C ALA A 64 -8.71 5.39 -3.26
N ARG A 65 -7.57 4.73 -3.54
CA ARG A 65 -7.56 3.43 -4.24
C ARG A 65 -8.07 2.30 -3.36
N TRP A 66 -7.77 2.31 -2.07
CA TRP A 66 -8.20 1.28 -1.13
C TRP A 66 -9.72 1.29 -0.97
N GLY A 67 -10.33 2.48 -0.90
CA GLY A 67 -11.78 2.67 -0.86
C GLY A 67 -12.51 2.62 -2.21
N SER A 68 -11.82 2.38 -3.34
CA SER A 68 -12.45 2.38 -4.66
C SER A 68 -13.33 1.15 -4.89
N ASN A 69 -14.56 1.39 -5.34
CA ASN A 69 -15.54 0.34 -5.67
C ASN A 69 -15.13 -0.55 -6.85
N GLU A 70 -14.19 -0.10 -7.69
CA GLU A 70 -13.74 -0.85 -8.87
C GLU A 70 -13.02 -2.16 -8.50
N VAL A 71 -12.21 -2.11 -7.44
CA VAL A 71 -11.56 -3.31 -6.87
C VAL A 71 -12.59 -4.12 -6.07
N THR A 72 -13.52 -3.43 -5.40
CA THR A 72 -14.61 -4.04 -4.62
C THR A 72 -15.49 -4.97 -5.46
N ASP A 73 -15.80 -4.57 -6.70
CA ASP A 73 -16.64 -5.34 -7.60
C ASP A 73 -15.97 -6.64 -8.08
N ARG A 74 -14.63 -6.64 -8.23
CA ARG A 74 -13.84 -7.83 -8.59
C ARG A 74 -13.66 -8.80 -7.43
N MET A 75 -13.76 -8.28 -6.21
CA MET A 75 -13.53 -8.99 -4.95
C MET A 75 -14.82 -9.22 -4.17
N ARG A 76 -15.99 -9.10 -4.81
CA ARG A 76 -17.30 -9.12 -4.13
C ARG A 76 -17.59 -10.42 -3.37
N SER A 77 -16.96 -11.54 -3.75
CA SER A 77 -17.03 -12.82 -3.04
C SER A 77 -16.11 -12.90 -1.80
N LEU A 78 -15.33 -11.86 -1.53
CA LEU A 78 -14.30 -11.78 -0.50
C LEU A 78 -14.64 -10.66 0.49
N GLU A 79 -15.84 -10.69 1.07
CA GLU A 79 -16.37 -9.66 1.98
C GLU A 79 -15.33 -9.22 3.03
N HIS A 80 -14.62 -10.17 3.63
CA HIS A 80 -13.59 -9.87 4.63
C HIS A 80 -12.42 -9.04 4.08
N ALA A 81 -11.99 -9.30 2.84
CA ALA A 81 -10.93 -8.54 2.20
C ALA A 81 -11.37 -7.11 1.85
N LEU A 82 -12.65 -6.94 1.51
CA LEU A 82 -13.26 -5.63 1.25
C LEU A 82 -13.34 -4.79 2.54
N ASP A 83 -13.78 -5.40 3.64
CA ASP A 83 -13.83 -4.73 4.94
C ASP A 83 -12.44 -4.26 5.36
N CYS A 84 -11.41 -5.10 5.18
CA CYS A 84 -10.03 -4.70 5.46
C CYS A 84 -9.58 -3.49 4.62
N ARG A 85 -9.88 -3.46 3.30
CA ARG A 85 -9.53 -2.32 2.44
C ARG A 85 -10.22 -1.03 2.86
N LEU A 86 -11.51 -1.10 3.20
CA LEU A 86 -12.27 0.07 3.64
C LEU A 86 -11.75 0.61 4.97
N LEU A 87 -11.45 -0.28 5.92
CA LEU A 87 -10.83 0.11 7.20
C LEU A 87 -9.46 0.75 7.00
N ASP A 88 -8.61 0.17 6.14
CA ASP A 88 -7.30 0.74 5.81
C ASP A 88 -7.44 2.14 5.18
N ALA A 89 -8.44 2.36 4.32
CA ALA A 89 -8.71 3.66 3.71
C ALA A 89 -9.10 4.71 4.77
N ILE A 90 -9.95 4.35 5.72
CA ILE A 90 -10.35 5.24 6.83
C ILE A 90 -9.14 5.56 7.71
N HIS A 91 -8.40 4.53 8.14
CA HIS A 91 -7.22 4.72 8.98
C HIS A 91 -6.11 5.53 8.28
N ALA A 92 -6.02 5.46 6.95
CA ALA A 92 -5.10 6.29 6.19
C ALA A 92 -5.42 7.78 6.30
N GLU A 93 -6.70 8.16 6.21
CA GLU A 93 -7.12 9.55 6.39
C GLU A 93 -6.85 10.02 7.83
N ASP A 94 -7.13 9.18 8.83
CA ASP A 94 -6.83 9.50 10.24
C ASP A 94 -5.32 9.72 10.46
N VAL A 95 -4.47 8.88 9.84
CA VAL A 95 -3.01 9.03 9.88
C VAL A 95 -2.57 10.31 9.18
N ILE A 96 -3.15 10.66 8.03
CA ILE A 96 -2.85 11.92 7.33
C ILE A 96 -3.12 13.12 8.23
N ASP A 97 -4.27 13.14 8.90
CA ASP A 97 -4.65 14.23 9.80
C ASP A 97 -3.73 14.30 11.02
N ALA A 98 -3.44 13.14 11.64
CA ALA A 98 -2.53 13.05 12.78
C ALA A 98 -1.11 13.50 12.41
N LEU A 99 -0.62 13.13 11.23
CA LEU A 99 0.69 13.53 10.71
C LEU A 99 0.77 15.05 10.51
N TRP A 100 -0.27 15.67 9.93
CA TRP A 100 -0.32 17.12 9.77
C TRP A 100 -0.44 17.86 11.10
N ALA A 101 -1.20 17.32 12.05
CA ALA A 101 -1.31 17.88 13.40
C ALA A 101 0.05 17.83 14.12
N TYR A 102 0.71 16.68 14.08
CA TYR A 102 2.05 16.47 14.64
C TYR A 102 3.07 17.42 14.01
N TRP A 103 3.11 17.51 12.69
CA TRP A 103 4.03 18.40 11.99
C TRP A 103 3.82 19.87 12.32
N ARG A 104 2.57 20.34 12.43
CA ARG A 104 2.27 21.74 12.77
C ARG A 104 2.60 22.07 14.22
N LYS A 105 2.40 21.13 15.15
CA LYS A 105 2.60 21.31 16.60
C LYS A 105 3.14 20.03 17.26
N PRO A 106 4.44 19.72 17.08
CA PRO A 106 5.02 18.48 17.60
C PRO A 106 4.96 18.42 19.14
N THR A 107 5.10 19.56 19.81
CA THR A 107 5.10 19.66 21.28
C THR A 107 3.74 19.37 21.93
N HIS A 108 2.67 19.33 21.15
CA HIS A 108 1.31 19.10 21.64
C HIS A 108 0.72 17.77 21.18
N THR A 109 1.43 17.04 20.31
CA THR A 109 0.95 15.81 19.70
C THR A 109 1.84 14.66 20.15
N ASP A 110 1.23 13.58 20.62
CA ASP A 110 1.95 12.44 21.14
C ASP A 110 2.61 11.64 20.01
N ALA A 111 3.95 11.63 20.01
CA ALA A 111 4.76 10.91 19.03
C ALA A 111 4.57 9.39 19.13
N GLU A 112 4.36 8.86 20.33
CA GLU A 112 4.11 7.42 20.53
C GLU A 112 2.78 7.02 19.91
N CYS A 113 1.74 7.84 20.12
CA CYS A 113 0.44 7.65 19.50
C CYS A 113 0.52 7.69 17.96
N LEU A 114 1.19 8.68 17.37
CA LEU A 114 1.37 8.75 15.91
C LEU A 114 2.16 7.54 15.39
N SER A 115 3.22 7.16 16.08
CA SER A 115 4.03 5.99 15.73
C SER A 115 3.20 4.71 15.78
N TYR A 116 2.32 4.56 16.77
CA TYR A 116 1.36 3.46 16.84
C TYR A 116 0.36 3.46 15.68
N MET A 117 -0.22 4.61 15.34
CA MET A 117 -1.16 4.72 14.20
C MET A 117 -0.51 4.33 12.87
N LEU A 118 0.72 4.80 12.62
CA LEU A 118 1.50 4.43 11.43
C LEU A 118 1.73 2.92 11.37
N ARG A 119 2.17 2.30 12.47
CA ARG A 119 2.39 0.85 12.56
C ARG A 119 1.12 0.04 12.34
N ALA A 120 0.03 0.43 12.98
CA ALA A 120 -1.26 -0.23 12.82
C ALA A 120 -1.72 -0.20 11.35
N LEU A 121 -1.54 0.94 10.67
CA LEU A 121 -1.93 1.12 9.27
C LEU A 121 -1.13 0.23 8.33
N PHE A 122 0.21 0.30 8.34
CA PHE A 122 1.01 -0.47 7.38
C PHE A 122 0.94 -1.98 7.66
N ASP A 123 0.81 -2.40 8.93
CA ASP A 123 0.62 -3.81 9.26
C ASP A 123 -0.75 -4.31 8.81
N GLY A 124 -1.80 -3.50 8.97
CA GLY A 124 -3.13 -3.75 8.41
C GLY A 124 -3.09 -3.97 6.90
N ARG A 125 -2.46 -3.03 6.19
CA ARG A 125 -2.36 -3.07 4.73
C ARG A 125 -1.56 -4.26 4.22
N ARG A 126 -0.44 -4.61 4.86
CA ARG A 126 0.33 -5.83 4.51
C ARG A 126 -0.49 -7.10 4.66
N ARG A 127 -1.27 -7.22 5.74
CA ARG A 127 -2.18 -8.37 5.94
C ARG A 127 -3.27 -8.40 4.88
N ALA A 128 -3.88 -7.26 4.57
CA ALA A 128 -4.90 -7.17 3.52
C ALA A 128 -4.34 -7.59 2.15
N ILE A 129 -3.14 -7.15 1.78
CA ILE A 129 -2.45 -7.60 0.55
C ILE A 129 -2.21 -9.11 0.55
N ALA A 130 -1.81 -9.70 1.67
CA ALA A 130 -1.62 -11.15 1.76
C ALA A 130 -2.93 -11.91 1.53
N ILE A 131 -4.04 -11.44 2.13
CA ILE A 131 -5.38 -12.01 1.92
C ILE A 131 -5.81 -11.86 0.46
N GLU A 132 -5.62 -10.67 -0.13
CA GLU A 132 -5.92 -10.39 -1.54
C GLU A 132 -5.16 -11.33 -2.48
N ARG A 133 -3.86 -11.52 -2.26
CA ARG A 133 -3.02 -12.43 -3.07
C ARG A 133 -3.49 -13.88 -2.99
N LEU A 134 -3.81 -14.35 -1.78
CA LEU A 134 -4.35 -15.70 -1.59
C LEU A 134 -5.68 -15.88 -2.33
N ALA A 135 -6.55 -14.89 -2.23
CA ALA A 135 -7.89 -14.97 -2.79
C ALA A 135 -7.92 -14.85 -4.32
N LEU A 136 -6.99 -14.10 -4.90
CA LEU A 136 -6.86 -13.92 -6.35
C LEU A 136 -6.05 -15.04 -7.03
N GLY A 137 -5.51 -16.00 -6.27
CA GLY A 137 -4.64 -17.04 -6.82
C GLY A 137 -3.36 -16.50 -7.46
N CYS A 138 -2.95 -15.27 -7.10
CA CYS A 138 -1.76 -14.61 -7.63
C CYS A 138 -0.45 -15.15 -7.02
N SER A 139 -0.47 -16.32 -6.35
CA SER A 139 0.74 -16.97 -5.84
C SER A 139 1.71 -17.38 -6.96
N ASP A 140 1.20 -17.58 -8.19
CA ASP A 140 1.96 -18.20 -9.28
C ASP A 140 2.57 -17.20 -10.28
N CYS A 141 2.32 -15.89 -10.13
CA CYS A 141 2.94 -14.85 -10.98
C CYS A 141 4.44 -14.63 -10.65
N GLN A 142 4.96 -15.25 -9.58
CA GLN A 142 6.32 -15.04 -9.09
C GLN A 142 7.29 -16.21 -9.39
N SER A 143 6.80 -17.33 -9.93
CA SER A 143 7.57 -18.60 -10.00
C SER A 143 8.41 -18.85 -11.26
N SER A 144 8.69 -17.85 -12.12
CA SER A 144 9.60 -18.08 -13.27
C SER A 144 10.81 -17.16 -13.36
N ALA A 145 11.17 -16.46 -12.27
CA ALA A 145 12.42 -15.69 -12.21
C ALA A 145 13.61 -16.48 -11.62
N THR A 146 13.43 -17.76 -11.30
CA THR A 146 14.51 -18.65 -10.85
C THR A 146 14.40 -19.99 -11.55
N ASP A 147 14.97 -20.07 -12.75
CA ASP A 147 15.80 -21.19 -13.23
C ASP A 147 16.63 -20.74 -14.45
#